data_AF-A0A545U9P0-F1
#
_entry.id   AF-A0A545U9P0-F1
#
_cell.length_a   1.000
_cell.length_b   1.000
_cell.length_c   1.000
_cell.angle_alpha   90.00
_cell.angle_beta   90.00
_cell.angle_gamma   90.00
#
_symmetry.space_group_name_H-M   'P 1'
#
loop_
_entity.id
_entity.type
_entity.pdbx_description
1 polymer ?
#
loop_
_entity_poly.entity_id
_entity_poly.type
_entity_poly.pdbx_seq_one_letter_code
_entity_poly.pdbx_strand_id
1 'polypeptide(L)'
;MKKLVVFWLMLSSVAVFAQAPVEYYWTQGASRVYMGPANDNICYLQAMGGRFEGKRESVMVGYDNGHYRLSGRSNQHSVFARARCIQANGELYEHRDVLWWQPQDSVFVADNKTNVCYLRQVSGKFEGPGEAVRVYRDGNGWRINGKSNQINVHALARCTKMQTGYWSKTYSWSQGQPDVVMSPFHNTICVLQRVTGKFEGYAEFVQITTNNGNGRYMLGGNSRQVGVGATAICFKPSEIGT
;
A
#
# COMPACT_ATOMS: atom_id res chain seq x y z
N MET A 1 -24.90 -67.13 2.84
CA MET A 1 -23.63 -66.36 2.77
C MET A 1 -23.94 -64.94 2.26
N LYS A 2 -23.87 -63.92 3.13
CA LYS A 2 -24.02 -62.50 2.73
C LYS A 2 -22.63 -61.89 2.59
N LYS A 3 -22.26 -61.43 1.40
CA LYS A 3 -20.99 -60.71 1.15
C LYS A 3 -21.17 -59.25 1.55
N LEU A 4 -20.40 -58.81 2.54
CA LEU A 4 -20.30 -57.40 2.93
C LEU A 4 -19.35 -56.71 1.94
N VAL A 5 -19.85 -55.74 1.18
CA VAL A 5 -19.02 -54.88 0.31
C VAL A 5 -18.68 -53.64 1.13
N VAL A 6 -17.42 -53.54 1.58
CA VAL A 6 -16.91 -52.36 2.27
C VAL A 6 -16.41 -51.37 1.22
N PHE A 7 -17.15 -50.27 1.06
CA PHE A 7 -16.79 -49.18 0.14
C PHE A 7 -15.86 -48.20 0.88
N TRP A 8 -14.56 -48.25 0.58
CA TRP A 8 -13.60 -47.28 1.09
C TRP A 8 -13.73 -45.97 0.31
N LEU A 9 -14.39 -44.98 0.91
CA LEU A 9 -14.36 -43.59 0.44
C LEU A 9 -12.97 -43.00 0.74
N MET A 10 -12.10 -42.98 -0.27
CA MET A 10 -10.87 -42.19 -0.26
C MET A 10 -11.26 -40.70 -0.30
N LEU A 11 -11.36 -40.06 0.87
CA LEU A 11 -11.38 -38.59 0.94
C LEU A 11 -9.99 -38.06 0.58
N SER A 12 -9.79 -37.67 -0.68
CA SER A 12 -8.63 -36.88 -1.07
C SER A 12 -8.83 -35.45 -0.55
N SER A 13 -8.13 -35.09 0.54
CA SER A 13 -8.07 -33.70 1.00
C SER A 13 -7.32 -32.87 -0.04
N VAL A 14 -8.02 -32.06 -0.81
CA VAL A 14 -7.40 -31.10 -1.72
C VAL A 14 -6.86 -29.95 -0.88
N ALA A 15 -5.55 -29.90 -0.67
CA ALA A 15 -4.91 -28.76 -0.03
C ALA A 15 -5.01 -27.56 -0.98
N VAL A 16 -5.87 -26.58 -0.64
CA VAL A 16 -5.93 -25.31 -1.35
C VAL A 16 -4.76 -24.46 -0.86
N PHE A 17 -3.71 -24.37 -1.66
CA PHE A 17 -2.61 -23.45 -1.40
C PHE A 17 -3.06 -22.03 -1.76
N ALA A 18 -3.02 -21.12 -0.79
CA ALA A 18 -3.29 -19.71 -1.04
C ALA A 18 -2.25 -19.16 -2.03
N GLN A 19 -2.71 -18.78 -3.22
CA GLN A 19 -1.84 -18.17 -4.23
C GLN A 19 -1.33 -16.82 -3.71
N ALA A 20 -0.04 -16.52 -3.96
CA ALA A 20 0.50 -15.23 -3.62
C ALA A 20 -0.31 -14.11 -4.33
N PRO A 21 -0.59 -12.99 -3.65
CA PRO A 21 -1.36 -11.90 -4.25
C PRO A 21 -0.65 -11.33 -5.47
N VAL A 22 -1.42 -11.04 -6.52
CA VAL A 22 -0.90 -10.48 -7.78
C VAL A 22 -0.35 -9.09 -7.53
N GLU A 23 0.90 -8.88 -7.97
CA GLU A 23 1.59 -7.59 -7.89
C GLU A 23 1.66 -6.93 -9.27
N TYR A 24 1.30 -5.65 -9.31
CA TYR A 24 1.36 -4.81 -10.49
C TYR A 24 2.57 -3.88 -10.39
N TYR A 25 3.23 -3.65 -11.52
CA TYR A 25 4.43 -2.82 -11.61
C TYR A 25 4.28 -1.75 -12.68
N TRP A 26 4.63 -0.52 -12.35
CA TRP A 26 4.70 0.60 -13.29
C TRP A 26 6.05 1.30 -13.17
N THR A 27 6.60 1.75 -14.29
CA THR A 27 7.83 2.54 -14.35
C THR A 27 7.64 3.74 -15.27
N GLN A 28 8.42 4.79 -15.04
CA GLN A 28 8.38 5.99 -15.85
C GLN A 28 8.52 5.69 -17.35
N GLY A 29 7.66 6.32 -18.16
CA GLY A 29 7.56 6.13 -19.60
C GLY A 29 6.63 4.98 -20.01
N ALA A 30 6.26 4.09 -19.09
CA ALA A 30 5.30 3.03 -19.38
C ALA A 30 3.85 3.54 -19.40
N SER A 31 3.02 2.88 -20.20
CA SER A 31 1.56 3.05 -20.17
C SER A 31 1.00 2.69 -18.78
N ARG A 32 -0.19 3.21 -18.49
CA ARG A 32 -0.94 2.91 -17.26
C ARG A 32 -1.22 1.40 -17.19
N VAL A 33 -1.13 0.82 -16.00
CA VAL A 33 -1.39 -0.61 -15.77
C VAL A 33 -2.78 -0.76 -15.16
N TYR A 34 -3.71 -1.38 -15.88
CA TYR A 34 -5.04 -1.68 -15.35
C TYR A 34 -4.97 -2.89 -14.41
N MET A 35 -5.61 -2.76 -13.25
CA MET A 35 -5.50 -3.74 -12.16
C MET A 35 -6.81 -4.44 -11.82
N GLY A 36 -7.88 -4.14 -12.57
CA GLY A 36 -9.20 -4.78 -12.43
C GLY A 36 -10.34 -3.80 -12.17
N PRO A 37 -11.60 -4.28 -12.22
CA PRO A 37 -12.79 -3.47 -11.96
C PRO A 37 -12.81 -2.93 -10.53
N ALA A 38 -13.21 -1.68 -10.35
CA ALA A 38 -13.22 -1.06 -9.03
C ALA A 38 -14.39 -1.51 -8.14
N ASN A 39 -15.41 -2.12 -8.74
CA ASN A 39 -16.55 -2.67 -8.00
C ASN A 39 -16.22 -4.03 -7.35
N ASP A 40 -15.15 -4.69 -7.80
CA ASP A 40 -14.78 -6.03 -7.32
C ASP A 40 -13.44 -6.07 -6.60
N ASN A 41 -12.71 -4.95 -6.58
CA ASN A 41 -11.35 -4.90 -6.07
C ASN A 41 -11.14 -3.71 -5.15
N ILE A 42 -10.15 -3.82 -4.26
CA ILE A 42 -9.43 -2.67 -3.73
C ILE A 42 -7.96 -2.80 -4.01
N CYS A 43 -7.42 -1.75 -4.62
CA CYS A 43 -6.02 -1.66 -4.98
C CYS A 43 -5.33 -0.55 -4.21
N TYR A 44 -4.11 -0.84 -3.77
CA TYR A 44 -3.33 0.02 -2.88
C TYR A 44 -1.85 0.01 -3.25
N LEU A 45 -1.16 1.10 -2.91
CA LEU A 45 0.27 1.24 -3.19
C LEU A 45 1.08 0.32 -2.25
N GLN A 46 2.09 -0.34 -2.82
CA GLN A 46 3.01 -1.24 -2.09
C GLN A 46 4.44 -0.75 -2.13
N ALA A 47 4.83 -0.04 -3.19
CA ALA A 47 6.16 0.50 -3.31
C ALA A 47 6.17 1.83 -4.05
N MET A 48 7.18 2.61 -3.71
CA MET A 48 7.59 3.82 -4.42
C MET A 48 9.12 3.81 -4.46
N GLY A 49 9.69 4.14 -5.61
CA GLY A 49 11.14 4.30 -5.72
C GLY A 49 11.57 5.06 -6.95
N GLY A 50 12.87 5.35 -6.99
CA GLY A 50 13.52 6.16 -8.01
C GLY A 50 13.73 7.60 -7.58
N ARG A 51 14.05 8.44 -8.57
CA ARG A 51 14.47 9.83 -8.39
C ARG A 51 13.26 10.77 -8.38
N PHE A 52 12.86 11.25 -7.20
CA PHE A 52 11.77 12.22 -6.99
C PHE A 52 12.33 13.63 -6.81
N GLU A 53 13.03 14.14 -7.83
CA GLU A 53 13.70 15.45 -7.76
C GLU A 53 12.95 16.60 -8.44
N GLY A 54 11.92 16.32 -9.23
CA GLY A 54 11.14 17.38 -9.84
C GLY A 54 9.87 17.72 -9.05
N LYS A 55 9.18 18.76 -9.51
CA LYS A 55 7.94 19.27 -8.89
C LYS A 55 6.69 18.48 -9.28
N ARG A 56 6.78 17.48 -10.16
CA ARG A 56 5.62 16.78 -10.77
C ARG A 56 5.73 15.25 -10.72
N GLU A 57 6.73 14.78 -10.00
CA GLU A 57 7.12 13.39 -9.83
C GLU A 57 6.06 12.75 -8.94
N SER A 58 5.40 11.72 -9.44
CA SER A 58 4.27 11.12 -8.75
C SER A 58 4.14 9.66 -9.12
N VAL A 59 3.64 8.90 -8.16
CA VAL A 59 3.15 7.53 -8.34
C VAL A 59 1.79 7.41 -7.67
N MET A 60 0.88 6.69 -8.31
CA MET A 60 -0.53 6.67 -7.93
C MET A 60 -1.20 5.35 -8.31
N VAL A 61 -1.95 4.82 -7.36
CA VAL A 61 -3.08 3.93 -7.66
C VAL A 61 -4.31 4.82 -7.87
N GLY A 62 -4.81 4.87 -9.10
CA GLY A 62 -5.90 5.72 -9.56
C GLY A 62 -7.14 4.95 -9.99
N TYR A 63 -8.13 5.69 -10.48
CA TYR A 63 -9.36 5.18 -11.07
C TYR A 63 -9.56 5.77 -12.48
N ASP A 64 -10.02 4.95 -13.41
CA ASP A 64 -10.30 5.34 -14.80
C ASP A 64 -11.32 4.36 -15.40
N ASN A 65 -12.44 4.86 -15.92
CA ASN A 65 -13.49 4.06 -16.59
C ASN A 65 -13.88 2.76 -15.87
N GLY A 66 -14.26 2.82 -14.59
CA GLY A 66 -14.68 1.62 -13.86
C GLY A 66 -13.52 0.76 -13.32
N HIS A 67 -12.27 1.11 -13.59
CA HIS A 67 -11.12 0.25 -13.26
C HIS A 67 -10.08 0.96 -12.39
N TYR A 68 -9.42 0.18 -11.53
CA TYR A 68 -8.19 0.62 -10.90
C TYR A 68 -7.05 0.64 -11.91
N ARG A 69 -6.17 1.63 -11.77
CA ARG A 69 -4.93 1.72 -12.54
C ARG A 69 -3.73 2.08 -11.68
N LEU A 70 -2.57 1.50 -11.96
CA LEU A 70 -1.29 1.95 -11.46
C LEU A 70 -0.61 2.82 -12.50
N SER A 71 -0.12 3.99 -12.08
CA SER A 71 0.48 4.97 -12.98
C SER A 71 1.34 5.96 -12.22
N GLY A 72 2.04 6.82 -12.96
CA GLY A 72 2.76 7.94 -12.40
C GLY A 72 3.08 8.99 -13.45
N ARG A 73 3.82 10.01 -13.03
CA ARG A 73 4.38 11.05 -13.90
C ARG A 73 5.75 11.39 -13.36
N SER A 74 6.76 11.46 -14.21
CA SER A 74 8.10 11.90 -13.82
C SER A 74 8.84 12.45 -15.04
N ASN A 75 9.72 13.42 -14.84
CA ASN A 75 10.73 13.82 -15.84
C ASN A 75 12.07 13.14 -15.59
N GLN A 76 12.18 12.34 -14.53
CA GLN A 76 13.37 11.59 -14.14
C GLN A 76 13.33 10.16 -14.67
N HIS A 77 14.50 9.57 -14.89
CA HIS A 77 14.58 8.14 -15.14
C HIS A 77 14.38 7.34 -13.84
N SER A 78 13.84 6.12 -13.99
CA SER A 78 13.72 5.13 -12.90
C SER A 78 12.71 5.42 -11.79
N VAL A 79 11.81 6.40 -11.94
CA VAL A 79 10.64 6.47 -11.04
C VAL A 79 9.73 5.28 -11.30
N PHE A 80 9.39 4.53 -10.26
CA PHE A 80 8.53 3.36 -10.36
C PHE A 80 7.60 3.24 -9.17
N ALA A 81 6.58 2.38 -9.33
CA ALA A 81 5.69 1.98 -8.27
C ALA A 81 5.27 0.53 -8.39
N ARG A 82 4.86 -0.03 -7.26
CA ARG A 82 4.18 -1.33 -7.19
C ARG A 82 2.85 -1.17 -6.48
N ALA A 83 1.88 -1.96 -6.89
CA ALA A 83 0.58 -2.02 -6.25
C ALA A 83 0.09 -3.47 -6.19
N ARG A 84 -0.88 -3.71 -5.32
CA ARG A 84 -1.61 -4.97 -5.25
C ARG A 84 -3.09 -4.67 -5.19
N CYS A 85 -3.88 -5.67 -5.58
CA CYS A 85 -5.32 -5.65 -5.46
C CYS A 85 -5.76 -6.88 -4.69
N ILE A 86 -6.85 -6.73 -3.95
CA ILE A 86 -7.59 -7.85 -3.37
C ILE A 86 -9.04 -7.75 -3.78
N GLN A 87 -9.66 -8.91 -3.99
CA GLN A 87 -11.06 -8.99 -4.32
C GLN A 87 -11.88 -8.66 -3.07
N ALA A 88 -12.73 -7.64 -3.17
CA ALA A 88 -13.63 -7.21 -2.12
C ALA A 88 -14.77 -6.40 -2.75
N ASN A 89 -15.96 -6.49 -2.16
CA ASN A 89 -17.13 -5.77 -2.68
C ASN A 89 -16.88 -4.26 -2.61
N GLY A 90 -16.94 -3.60 -3.77
CA GLY A 90 -16.70 -2.18 -3.99
C GLY A 90 -17.58 -1.25 -3.16
N GLU A 91 -18.78 -1.69 -2.79
CA GLU A 91 -19.73 -0.91 -2.00
C GLU A 91 -19.23 -0.65 -0.56
N LEU A 92 -18.21 -1.39 -0.12
CA LEU A 92 -17.67 -1.34 1.24
C LEU A 92 -16.62 -0.22 1.42
N TYR A 93 -16.42 0.64 0.41
CA TYR A 93 -15.49 1.77 0.47
C TYR A 93 -16.16 3.11 0.74
N GLU A 94 -15.44 3.95 1.49
CA GLU A 94 -15.58 5.38 1.30
C GLU A 94 -14.77 5.75 0.05
N HIS A 95 -15.44 5.95 -1.09
CA HIS A 95 -14.77 6.31 -2.36
C HIS A 95 -14.08 7.68 -2.35
N ARG A 96 -14.16 8.41 -1.23
CA ARG A 96 -13.59 9.73 -1.09
C ARG A 96 -12.07 9.63 -0.91
N ASP A 97 -11.35 10.00 -1.97
CA ASP A 97 -9.93 10.32 -1.82
C ASP A 97 -9.80 11.66 -1.08
N VAL A 98 -8.95 11.70 -0.06
CA VAL A 98 -8.65 12.92 0.69
C VAL A 98 -7.26 13.38 0.30
N LEU A 99 -7.24 14.59 -0.25
CA LEU A 99 -6.05 15.23 -0.78
C LEU A 99 -5.47 16.18 0.26
N TRP A 100 -4.17 16.05 0.50
CA TRP A 100 -3.38 17.00 1.27
C TRP A 100 -2.32 17.62 0.38
N TRP A 101 -2.20 18.95 0.44
CA TRP A 101 -1.13 19.71 -0.21
C TRP A 101 -0.32 20.49 0.80
N GLN A 102 0.98 20.56 0.63
CA GLN A 102 1.79 21.50 1.38
C GLN A 102 1.44 22.96 0.99
N PRO A 103 1.33 23.91 1.96
CA PRO A 103 1.64 23.82 3.38
C PRO A 103 0.43 23.62 4.30
N GLN A 104 -0.64 22.97 3.83
CA GLN A 104 -1.83 22.74 4.65
C GLN A 104 -1.49 22.00 5.94
N ASP A 105 -2.21 22.34 7.01
CA ASP A 105 -2.23 21.54 8.23
C ASP A 105 -2.78 20.13 7.96
N SER A 106 -2.74 19.27 8.99
CA SER A 106 -3.28 17.92 8.88
C SER A 106 -4.78 17.91 8.56
N VAL A 107 -5.16 17.18 7.53
CA VAL A 107 -6.55 17.03 7.08
C VAL A 107 -7.14 15.76 7.68
N PHE A 108 -8.33 15.85 8.29
CA PHE A 108 -9.07 14.69 8.75
C PHE A 108 -9.54 13.85 7.55
N VAL A 109 -9.32 12.54 7.61
CA VAL A 109 -9.66 11.60 6.54
C VAL A 109 -10.94 10.84 6.90
N ALA A 110 -10.94 10.12 8.03
CA ALA A 110 -12.07 9.32 8.48
C ALA A 110 -11.96 9.00 9.99
N ASP A 111 -13.03 8.49 10.60
CA ASP A 111 -13.02 7.98 11.98
C ASP A 111 -12.15 6.72 12.09
N ASN A 112 -11.33 6.63 13.15
CA ASN A 112 -10.36 5.54 13.30
C ASN A 112 -10.92 4.28 13.98
N LYS A 113 -12.19 4.26 14.39
CA LYS A 113 -12.85 3.06 14.91
C LYS A 113 -13.35 2.18 13.78
N THR A 114 -13.87 2.80 12.71
CA THR A 114 -14.55 2.10 11.61
C THR A 114 -13.77 2.10 10.30
N ASN A 115 -12.54 2.64 10.28
CA ASN A 115 -11.76 2.72 9.05
C ASN A 115 -10.29 2.37 9.26
N VAL A 116 -9.64 1.94 8.18
CA VAL A 116 -8.18 1.92 8.03
C VAL A 116 -7.80 2.71 6.79
N CYS A 117 -6.87 3.67 6.94
CA CYS A 117 -6.48 4.57 5.87
C CYS A 117 -5.01 4.40 5.47
N TYR A 118 -4.75 4.58 4.18
CA TYR A 118 -3.46 4.32 3.54
C TYR A 118 -3.19 5.29 2.38
N LEU A 119 -1.93 5.39 1.98
CA LEU A 119 -1.50 6.24 0.85
C LEU A 119 -1.91 5.60 -0.47
N ARG A 120 -2.51 6.40 -1.36
CA ARG A 120 -2.78 6.03 -2.76
C ARG A 120 -1.93 6.79 -3.76
N GLN A 121 -1.52 8.00 -3.42
CA GLN A 121 -0.61 8.81 -4.21
C GLN A 121 0.43 9.45 -3.32
N VAL A 122 1.67 9.45 -3.80
CA VAL A 122 2.75 10.29 -3.30
C VAL A 122 3.25 11.12 -4.47
N SER A 123 3.40 12.43 -4.27
CA SER A 123 3.80 13.35 -5.32
C SER A 123 4.64 14.50 -4.79
N GLY A 124 5.52 14.99 -5.65
CA GLY A 124 6.39 16.12 -5.40
C GLY A 124 7.84 15.73 -5.25
N LYS A 125 8.60 16.71 -4.78
CA LYS A 125 10.05 16.67 -4.69
C LYS A 125 10.50 16.23 -3.29
N PHE A 126 11.39 15.24 -3.23
CA PHE A 126 11.93 14.62 -2.02
C PHE A 126 13.47 14.73 -2.01
N GLU A 127 14.03 15.91 -1.74
CA GLU A 127 15.48 16.20 -1.68
C GLU A 127 16.10 16.13 -0.29
N GLY A 128 15.29 16.13 0.76
CA GLY A 128 15.75 16.40 2.12
C GLY A 128 15.51 15.27 3.11
N PRO A 129 16.39 15.08 4.11
CA PRO A 129 16.03 14.29 5.27
C PRO A 129 14.81 14.93 5.97
N GLY A 130 13.86 14.11 6.39
CA GLY A 130 12.65 14.57 7.07
C GLY A 130 11.52 15.06 6.16
N GLU A 131 11.74 15.09 4.84
CA GLU A 131 10.64 15.25 3.88
C GLU A 131 9.76 14.00 3.94
N ALA A 132 8.46 14.17 4.03
CA ALA A 132 7.53 13.08 4.30
C ALA A 132 6.11 13.41 3.88
N VAL A 133 5.39 12.36 3.50
CA VAL A 133 3.92 12.34 3.50
C VAL A 133 3.46 11.15 4.31
N ARG A 134 2.36 11.30 5.05
CA ARG A 134 1.80 10.23 5.88
C ARG A 134 0.30 10.33 6.05
N VAL A 135 -0.32 9.17 6.21
CA VAL A 135 -1.63 9.01 6.81
C VAL A 135 -1.46 8.26 8.14
N TYR A 136 -2.02 8.82 9.21
CA TYR A 136 -1.74 8.38 10.58
C TYR A 136 -2.97 8.55 11.47
N ARG A 137 -2.96 7.88 12.62
CA ARG A 137 -4.00 8.03 13.65
C ARG A 137 -3.64 9.18 14.57
N ASP A 138 -4.62 10.02 14.87
CA ASP A 138 -4.53 11.14 15.81
C ASP A 138 -5.88 11.31 16.51
N GLY A 139 -5.90 11.10 17.83
CA GLY A 139 -7.15 11.02 18.61
C GLY A 139 -8.11 9.96 18.07
N ASN A 140 -9.33 10.38 17.72
CA ASN A 140 -10.39 9.52 17.17
C ASN A 140 -10.37 9.44 15.63
N GLY A 141 -9.39 10.05 14.98
CA GLY A 141 -9.38 10.20 13.52
C GLY A 141 -8.15 9.59 12.85
N TRP A 142 -8.33 9.25 11.59
CA TRP A 142 -7.26 9.21 10.60
C TRP A 142 -7.05 10.60 10.05
N ARG A 143 -5.78 11.00 9.91
CA ARG A 143 -5.38 12.28 9.33
C ARG A 143 -4.31 12.05 8.29
N ILE A 144 -4.29 12.89 7.27
CA ILE A 144 -3.22 12.94 6.28
C ILE A 144 -2.48 14.28 6.44
N ASN A 145 -1.15 14.21 6.41
CA ASN A 145 -0.30 15.40 6.34
C ASN A 145 1.05 15.08 5.69
N GLY A 146 1.91 16.08 5.62
CA GLY A 146 3.29 15.93 5.25
C GLY A 146 4.14 17.10 5.73
N LYS A 147 5.43 17.00 5.47
CA LYS A 147 6.42 18.04 5.73
C LYS A 147 7.43 17.99 4.59
N SER A 148 7.78 19.12 4.00
CA SER A 148 8.92 19.19 3.09
C SER A 148 9.51 20.61 3.09
N ASN A 149 10.74 20.77 2.64
CA ASN A 149 11.28 22.11 2.35
C ASN A 149 11.04 22.50 0.88
N GLN A 150 10.42 21.62 0.11
CA GLN A 150 10.08 21.82 -1.29
C GLN A 150 8.68 22.40 -1.46
N ILE A 151 8.38 22.83 -2.68
CA ILE A 151 7.02 23.21 -3.09
C ILE A 151 6.36 22.05 -3.85
N ASN A 152 5.03 22.00 -3.82
CA ASN A 152 4.20 21.00 -4.52
C ASN A 152 4.43 19.56 -4.05
N VAL A 153 4.69 19.36 -2.75
CA VAL A 153 4.57 18.04 -2.13
C VAL A 153 3.13 17.83 -1.71
N HIS A 154 2.54 16.72 -2.14
CA HIS A 154 1.16 16.36 -1.83
C HIS A 154 0.97 14.85 -1.83
N ALA A 155 -0.12 14.41 -1.22
CA ALA A 155 -0.48 13.00 -1.16
C ALA A 155 -2.00 12.82 -1.17
N LEU A 156 -2.43 11.67 -1.69
CA LEU A 156 -3.81 11.20 -1.58
C LEU A 156 -3.86 10.05 -0.59
N ALA A 157 -4.79 10.14 0.37
CA ALA A 157 -5.19 9.02 1.21
C ALA A 157 -6.57 8.50 0.80
N ARG A 158 -6.79 7.22 1.05
CA ARG A 158 -8.11 6.58 1.01
C ARG A 158 -8.27 5.71 2.26
N CYS A 159 -9.52 5.51 2.64
CA CYS A 159 -9.90 4.62 3.73
C CYS A 159 -10.76 3.46 3.23
N THR A 160 -10.62 2.34 3.93
CA THR A 160 -11.51 1.19 3.80
C THR A 160 -12.29 1.06 5.12
N LYS A 161 -13.62 0.85 5.03
CA LYS A 161 -14.43 0.57 6.22
C LYS A 161 -14.08 -0.80 6.78
N MET A 162 -13.94 -0.86 8.09
CA MET A 162 -13.48 -2.03 8.83
C MET A 162 -14.38 -2.25 10.05
N GLN A 163 -14.55 -3.51 10.44
CA GLN A 163 -15.04 -3.82 11.78
C GLN A 163 -14.07 -3.29 12.83
N THR A 164 -14.62 -2.76 13.92
CA THR A 164 -13.87 -2.13 15.00
C THR A 164 -12.80 -3.05 15.57
N GLY A 165 -11.54 -2.60 15.56
CA GLY A 165 -10.45 -3.21 16.33
C GLY A 165 -9.54 -4.21 15.59
N TYR A 166 -9.66 -4.38 14.27
CA TYR A 166 -8.95 -5.45 13.54
C TYR A 166 -7.78 -5.01 12.64
N TRP A 167 -6.93 -4.10 13.12
CA TRP A 167 -5.66 -3.79 12.47
C TRP A 167 -4.47 -4.00 13.39
N SER A 168 -3.31 -4.24 12.80
CA SER A 168 -2.05 -4.46 13.50
C SER A 168 -1.52 -3.19 14.15
N LYS A 169 -0.43 -3.33 14.91
CA LYS A 169 0.46 -2.19 15.18
C LYS A 169 1.03 -1.62 13.87
N THR A 170 1.51 -0.39 13.92
CA THR A 170 2.30 0.20 12.84
C THR A 170 3.68 -0.43 12.80
N TYR A 171 4.10 -0.87 11.62
CA TYR A 171 5.46 -1.30 11.33
C TYR A 171 6.25 -0.13 10.76
N SER A 172 7.53 -0.04 11.11
CA SER A 172 8.40 1.06 10.70
C SER A 172 9.73 0.50 10.24
N TRP A 173 10.17 0.92 9.06
CA TRP A 173 11.49 0.61 8.51
C TRP A 173 12.21 1.91 8.17
N SER A 174 13.52 1.93 8.40
CA SER A 174 14.41 3.02 8.02
C SER A 174 15.65 2.46 7.33
N GLN A 175 16.25 3.26 6.45
CA GLN A 175 17.49 2.95 5.76
C GLN A 175 18.56 2.34 6.69
N GLY A 176 19.24 1.31 6.20
CA GLY A 176 20.30 0.59 6.92
C GLY A 176 19.78 -0.48 7.88
N GLN A 177 18.46 -0.54 8.13
CA GLN A 177 17.85 -1.61 8.90
C GLN A 177 17.53 -2.83 8.01
N PRO A 178 17.57 -4.05 8.57
CA PRO A 178 17.02 -5.21 7.89
C PRO A 178 15.51 -5.04 7.66
N ASP A 179 14.98 -5.76 6.67
CA ASP A 179 13.54 -5.78 6.39
C ASP A 179 12.74 -6.19 7.63
N VAL A 180 11.62 -5.51 7.85
CA VAL A 180 10.74 -5.72 9.00
C VAL A 180 9.67 -6.75 8.65
N VAL A 181 9.70 -7.89 9.33
CA VAL A 181 8.67 -8.93 9.22
C VAL A 181 7.33 -8.38 9.74
N MET A 182 6.30 -8.45 8.89
CA MET A 182 4.94 -7.99 9.20
C MET A 182 3.98 -9.17 9.38
N SER A 183 2.70 -8.99 9.03
CA SER A 183 1.66 -10.01 9.18
C SER A 183 1.73 -11.09 8.08
N PRO A 184 1.14 -12.29 8.29
CA PRO A 184 1.07 -13.33 7.27
C PRO A 184 0.27 -12.89 6.04
N PHE A 185 0.74 -13.18 4.83
CA PHE A 185 0.09 -12.67 3.61
C PHE A 185 -1.17 -13.44 3.19
N HIS A 186 -1.42 -14.62 3.76
CA HIS A 186 -2.56 -15.47 3.40
C HIS A 186 -3.88 -14.98 4.02
N ASN A 187 -3.84 -14.15 5.07
CA ASN A 187 -5.05 -13.67 5.76
C ASN A 187 -4.97 -12.19 6.17
N THR A 188 -3.96 -11.46 5.72
CA THR A 188 -3.87 -10.02 5.96
C THR A 188 -3.53 -9.28 4.68
N ILE A 189 -3.79 -7.99 4.70
CA ILE A 189 -3.35 -7.00 3.72
C ILE A 189 -2.47 -6.02 4.47
N CYS A 190 -1.27 -5.74 3.97
CA CYS A 190 -0.42 -4.68 4.51
C CYS A 190 -0.33 -3.51 3.52
N VAL A 191 -0.49 -2.29 4.02
CA VAL A 191 -0.58 -1.06 3.21
C VAL A 191 0.40 0.01 3.70
N LEU A 192 0.94 0.80 2.76
CA LEU A 192 1.83 1.91 3.09
C LEU A 192 1.07 3.08 3.74
N GLN A 193 1.63 3.60 4.82
CA GLN A 193 1.08 4.72 5.59
C GLN A 193 1.96 5.96 5.56
N ARG A 194 3.28 5.78 5.45
CA ARG A 194 4.24 6.89 5.39
C ARG A 194 5.35 6.55 4.42
N VAL A 195 5.77 7.56 3.67
CA VAL A 195 7.02 7.57 2.91
C VAL A 195 7.80 8.81 3.35
N THR A 196 9.09 8.66 3.58
CA THR A 196 9.95 9.75 4.03
C THR A 196 11.36 9.65 3.45
N GLY A 197 12.07 10.77 3.49
CA GLY A 197 13.48 10.86 3.20
C GLY A 197 13.75 11.42 1.82
N LYS A 198 15.02 11.34 1.46
CA LYS A 198 15.59 11.89 0.25
C LYS A 198 15.65 10.84 -0.86
N PHE A 199 15.01 11.08 -2.00
CA PHE A 199 14.92 10.16 -3.14
C PHE A 199 15.59 10.77 -4.38
N GLU A 200 16.92 10.84 -4.39
CA GLU A 200 17.71 11.44 -5.49
C GLU A 200 18.35 10.41 -6.44
N GLY A 201 18.53 9.17 -6.02
CA GLY A 201 19.16 8.17 -6.86
C GLY A 201 18.16 7.24 -7.55
N TYR A 202 18.72 6.33 -8.36
CA TYR A 202 17.95 5.36 -9.13
C TYR A 202 17.59 4.10 -8.33
N ALA A 203 18.13 3.94 -7.11
CA ALA A 203 18.02 2.71 -6.33
C ALA A 203 17.31 2.92 -4.98
N GLU A 204 16.84 4.13 -4.73
CA GLU A 204 16.13 4.56 -3.53
C GLU A 204 14.69 4.09 -3.62
N PHE A 205 14.27 3.22 -2.73
CA PHE A 205 12.89 2.77 -2.66
C PHE A 205 12.49 2.37 -1.26
N VAL A 206 11.18 2.39 -1.04
CA VAL A 206 10.51 1.72 0.07
C VAL A 206 9.47 0.79 -0.50
N GLN A 207 9.32 -0.40 0.08
CA GLN A 207 8.40 -1.40 -0.44
C GLN A 207 7.87 -2.35 0.63
N ILE A 208 6.67 -2.85 0.39
CA ILE A 208 6.11 -4.03 1.02
C ILE A 208 6.27 -5.20 0.05
N THR A 209 6.95 -6.27 0.46
CA THR A 209 7.13 -7.50 -0.32
C THR A 209 6.54 -8.70 0.40
N THR A 210 6.44 -9.83 -0.30
CA THR A 210 6.07 -11.12 0.29
C THR A 210 7.28 -12.05 0.31
N ASN A 211 7.55 -12.61 1.48
CA ASN A 211 8.57 -13.64 1.64
C ASN A 211 7.90 -15.02 1.58
N ASN A 212 8.09 -15.71 0.44
CA ASN A 212 7.51 -17.05 0.21
C ASN A 212 8.08 -18.11 1.15
N GLY A 213 9.27 -17.92 1.73
CA GLY A 213 9.87 -18.88 2.66
C GLY A 213 9.17 -18.94 4.01
N ASN A 214 8.54 -17.84 4.47
CA ASN A 214 7.87 -17.79 5.77
C ASN A 214 6.38 -17.43 5.70
N GLY A 215 5.84 -17.14 4.51
CA GLY A 215 4.42 -16.83 4.35
C GLY A 215 4.03 -15.43 4.85
N ARG A 216 4.97 -14.49 4.97
CA ARG A 216 4.74 -13.16 5.60
C ARG A 216 5.05 -12.00 4.66
N TYR A 217 4.42 -10.87 4.95
CA TYR A 217 4.83 -9.58 4.39
C TYR A 217 6.12 -9.09 5.06
N MET A 218 6.91 -8.34 4.31
CA MET A 218 8.11 -7.65 4.77
C MET A 218 8.01 -6.17 4.38
N LEU A 219 8.32 -5.25 5.30
CA LEU A 219 8.49 -3.83 4.99
C LEU A 219 9.98 -3.53 4.93
N GLY A 220 10.43 -3.02 3.79
CA GLY A 220 11.85 -2.79 3.55
C GLY A 220 12.09 -1.69 2.54
N GLY A 221 13.33 -1.59 2.10
CA GLY A 221 13.76 -0.59 1.15
C GLY A 221 15.26 -0.67 0.87
N ASN A 222 15.71 0.19 -0.02
CA ASN A 222 17.12 0.42 -0.28
C ASN A 222 17.34 1.92 -0.45
N SER A 223 18.46 2.44 0.01
CA SER A 223 18.82 3.84 -0.18
C SER A 223 20.29 4.05 0.14
N ARG A 224 20.95 4.99 -0.55
CA ARG A 224 22.21 5.61 -0.11
C ARG A 224 22.02 7.02 0.46
N GLN A 225 20.78 7.52 0.45
CA GLN A 225 20.38 8.84 0.92
C GLN A 225 19.85 8.81 2.34
N VAL A 226 20.16 9.85 3.13
CA VAL A 226 19.78 9.93 4.54
C VAL A 226 18.27 10.03 4.74
N GLY A 227 17.76 9.27 5.70
CA GLY A 227 16.40 9.42 6.23
C GLY A 227 15.32 8.75 5.38
N VAL A 228 15.68 7.95 4.37
CA VAL A 228 14.72 7.13 3.63
C VAL A 228 14.09 6.10 4.56
N GLY A 229 12.76 6.03 4.55
CA GLY A 229 12.02 5.13 5.42
C GLY A 229 10.54 5.10 5.11
N ALA A 230 9.85 4.14 5.70
CA ALA A 230 8.42 3.96 5.51
C ALA A 230 7.75 3.41 6.77
N THR A 231 6.43 3.59 6.83
CA THR A 231 5.60 2.86 7.79
C THR A 231 4.47 2.16 7.08
N ALA A 232 4.02 1.05 7.65
CA ALA A 232 2.92 0.25 7.14
C ALA A 232 2.02 -0.23 8.27
N ILE A 233 0.79 -0.59 7.92
CA ILE A 233 -0.14 -1.28 8.81
C ILE A 233 -0.73 -2.47 8.08
N CYS A 234 -1.14 -3.49 8.81
CA CYS A 234 -1.83 -4.64 8.25
C CYS A 234 -3.24 -4.78 8.85
N PHE A 235 -4.17 -5.32 8.09
CA PHE A 235 -5.54 -5.61 8.52
C PHE A 235 -6.05 -6.86 7.81
N LYS A 236 -7.12 -7.46 8.36
CA LYS A 236 -7.70 -8.68 7.80
C LYS A 236 -8.75 -8.34 6.72
N PRO A 237 -8.70 -8.95 5.53
CA PRO A 237 -9.72 -8.74 4.49
C PRO A 237 -11.12 -9.16 4.93
N SER A 238 -11.25 -10.16 5.82
CA SER A 238 -12.53 -10.67 6.34
C SER A 238 -13.35 -9.63 7.11
N GLU A 239 -12.71 -8.54 7.51
CA GLU A 239 -13.28 -7.51 8.37
C GLU A 239 -13.71 -6.27 7.57
N ILE A 240 -13.61 -6.32 6.24
CA ILE A 240 -13.96 -5.22 5.35
C ILE A 240 -15.48 -5.20 5.18
N GLY A 241 -16.08 -4.05 5.52
CA GLY A 241 -17.48 -3.72 5.25
C GLY A 241 -18.56 -4.60 5.91
N THR A 242 -18.17 -5.35 6.94
CA THR A 242 -19.08 -6.10 7.80
C THR A 242 -19.53 -5.29 9.02
#